data_AF-A0A8J7IKE8-F1
#
_entry.id   AF-A0A8J7IKE8-F1
#
_cell.length_a   1.000
_cell.length_b   1.000
_cell.length_c   1.000
_cell.angle_alpha   90.00
_cell.angle_beta   90.00
_cell.angle_gamma   90.00
#
_symmetry.space_group_name_H-M   'P 1'
#
loop_
_entity.id
_entity.type
_entity.pdbx_description
1 polymer ?
#
loop_
_entity_poly.entity_id
_entity_poly.type
_entity_poly.pdbx_seq_one_letter_code
_entity_poly.pdbx_strand_id
1 'polypeptide(L)'
;MAVPKLVVAGLVAATALAGCVEDTGSTASSGAPTAAQQSCLRDVSRTTGNPDVVVLGSEFSEAGTLVRVGVGPDRAPWQCIAYRDGTTAGIQSLVDEGFL
;
A
#
# COMPACT_ATOMS: atom_id res chain seq x y z
N MET A 1 51.74 -0.21 32.24
CA MET A 1 50.71 -1.27 32.08
C MET A 1 49.58 -0.96 33.04
N ALA A 2 48.44 -0.53 32.53
CA ALA A 2 47.24 -0.29 33.31
C ALA A 2 46.04 -0.78 32.50
N VAL A 3 45.21 -1.64 33.07
CA VAL A 3 43.79 -1.71 32.74
C VAL A 3 43.03 -2.07 34.01
N PRO A 4 42.07 -1.24 34.48
CA PRO A 4 41.30 -1.48 35.68
C PRO A 4 40.09 -2.38 35.42
N LYS A 5 39.58 -2.98 36.50
CA LYS A 5 38.30 -3.68 36.58
C LYS A 5 37.13 -2.73 36.29
N LEU A 6 36.23 -3.13 35.40
CA LEU A 6 34.88 -2.57 35.34
C LEU A 6 33.88 -3.71 35.09
N VAL A 7 33.03 -3.92 36.09
CA VAL A 7 31.87 -4.82 36.08
C VAL A 7 30.75 -4.13 35.30
N VAL A 8 30.20 -4.79 34.27
CA VAL A 8 28.85 -4.49 33.76
C VAL A 8 28.12 -5.81 33.54
N ALA A 9 26.95 -5.87 34.14
CA ALA A 9 26.02 -6.98 34.16
C ALA A 9 25.22 -7.08 32.86
N GLY A 10 24.83 -8.32 32.52
CA GLY A 10 23.62 -8.66 31.78
C GLY A 10 23.57 -8.30 30.29
N LEU A 11 23.64 -9.32 29.43
CA LEU A 11 22.82 -9.34 28.21
C LEU A 11 22.40 -10.78 27.87
N VAL A 12 21.13 -11.05 28.13
CA VAL A 12 20.36 -12.19 27.62
C VAL A 12 19.97 -11.91 26.16
N ALA A 13 19.71 -12.99 25.40
CA ALA A 13 19.07 -13.10 24.08
C ALA A 13 20.04 -13.01 22.88
N ALA A 14 20.35 -14.13 22.20
CA ALA A 14 19.50 -14.94 21.32
C ALA A 14 19.09 -14.19 20.05
N THR A 15 19.64 -14.57 18.90
CA THR A 15 18.95 -15.31 17.81
C THR A 15 19.69 -15.09 16.49
N ALA A 16 19.76 -16.17 15.72
CA ALA A 16 20.37 -16.25 14.40
C ALA A 16 19.77 -15.21 13.44
N LEU A 17 20.63 -14.48 12.73
CA LEU A 17 20.23 -13.70 11.56
C LEU A 17 19.89 -14.68 10.43
N ALA A 18 18.63 -15.12 10.42
CA ALA A 18 18.03 -15.77 9.27
C ALA A 18 17.82 -14.74 8.16
N GLY A 19 18.39 -15.02 6.98
CA GLY A 19 17.86 -14.63 5.67
C GLY A 19 17.85 -13.14 5.32
N CYS A 20 18.95 -12.65 4.73
CA CYS A 20 18.81 -11.60 3.72
C CYS A 20 18.16 -12.24 2.49
N VAL A 21 16.89 -11.92 2.23
CA VAL A 21 16.32 -12.09 0.89
C VAL A 21 16.67 -10.81 0.13
N GLU A 22 17.66 -10.92 -0.75
CA GLU A 22 17.89 -9.95 -1.82
C GLU A 22 16.90 -10.24 -2.96
N ASP A 23 15.71 -9.63 -2.93
CA ASP A 23 14.76 -9.66 -4.03
C ASP A 23 15.25 -8.77 -5.19
N THR A 24 16.21 -9.28 -5.95
CA THR A 24 16.50 -8.78 -7.31
C THR A 24 15.66 -9.58 -8.29
N GLY A 25 14.44 -9.12 -8.58
CA GLY A 25 13.60 -9.74 -9.60
C GLY A 25 12.14 -9.30 -9.53
N SER A 26 11.72 -8.52 -10.53
CA SER A 26 10.35 -8.16 -10.90
C SER A 26 9.22 -8.90 -10.16
N THR A 27 8.72 -8.31 -9.09
CA THR A 27 7.53 -8.78 -8.36
C THR A 27 6.38 -7.84 -8.66
N ALA A 28 5.27 -8.38 -9.18
CA ALA A 28 3.96 -7.78 -8.97
C ALA A 28 3.88 -7.41 -7.48
N SER A 29 3.67 -6.13 -7.19
CA SER A 29 3.90 -5.58 -5.86
C SER A 29 2.92 -6.18 -4.85
N SER A 30 3.31 -7.30 -4.23
CA SER A 30 2.76 -7.81 -2.98
C SER A 30 3.31 -7.03 -1.78
N GLY A 31 3.93 -5.87 -2.04
CA GLY A 31 4.29 -4.90 -1.03
C GLY A 31 3.05 -4.19 -0.49
N ALA A 32 3.13 -3.69 0.74
CA ALA A 32 2.07 -2.91 1.34
C ALA A 32 1.59 -1.79 0.38
N PRO A 33 0.28 -1.51 0.32
CA PRO A 33 -0.24 -0.49 -0.59
C PRO A 33 0.45 0.85 -0.31
N THR A 34 0.80 1.57 -1.37
CA THR A 34 1.39 2.91 -1.26
C THR A 34 0.42 3.86 -0.55
N ALA A 35 0.90 4.98 0.00
CA ALA A 35 0.04 5.96 0.65
C ALA A 35 -1.11 6.44 -0.27
N ALA A 36 -0.82 6.58 -1.57
CA ALA A 36 -1.80 6.94 -2.60
C ALA A 36 -2.84 5.83 -2.84
N GLN A 37 -2.41 4.57 -2.86
CA GLN A 37 -3.32 3.44 -2.97
C GLN A 37 -4.21 3.33 -1.72
N GLN A 38 -3.64 3.52 -0.52
CA GLN A 38 -4.39 3.48 0.73
C GLN A 38 -5.45 4.57 0.83
N SER A 39 -5.14 5.81 0.42
CA SER A 39 -6.12 6.88 0.39
C SER A 39 -7.28 6.56 -0.57
N CYS A 40 -6.96 6.00 -1.73
CA CYS A 40 -7.96 5.54 -2.68
C CYS A 40 -8.88 4.46 -2.10
N LEU A 41 -8.31 3.38 -1.55
CA LEU A 41 -9.07 2.28 -0.98
C LEU A 41 -10.02 2.78 0.13
N ARG A 42 -9.53 3.67 0.99
CA ARG A 42 -10.34 4.29 2.05
C ARG A 42 -11.53 5.06 1.48
N ASP A 43 -11.32 5.88 0.46
CA ASP A 43 -12.40 6.75 -0.02
C ASP A 43 -13.37 6.00 -0.94
N VAL A 44 -12.89 5.03 -1.73
CA VAL A 44 -13.73 4.12 -2.51
C VAL A 44 -14.59 3.25 -1.59
N SER A 45 -14.02 2.68 -0.53
CA SER A 45 -14.80 1.88 0.44
C SER A 45 -15.86 2.70 1.16
N ARG A 46 -15.56 3.96 1.51
CA ARG A 46 -16.54 4.91 2.07
C ARG A 46 -17.64 5.28 1.07
N THR A 47 -17.28 5.52 -0.18
CA THR A 47 -18.22 5.93 -1.25
C THR A 47 -19.16 4.80 -1.63
N THR A 48 -18.64 3.57 -1.74
CA THR A 48 -19.42 2.38 -2.12
C THR A 48 -20.12 1.72 -0.94
N GLY A 49 -19.75 2.07 0.30
CA GLY A 49 -20.20 1.38 1.51
C GLY A 49 -19.71 -0.07 1.59
N ASN A 50 -18.69 -0.44 0.81
CA ASN A 50 -18.17 -1.80 0.73
C ASN A 50 -16.73 -1.86 1.27
N PRO A 51 -16.46 -2.63 2.33
CA PRO A 51 -15.12 -2.75 2.91
C PRO A 51 -14.18 -3.66 2.09
N ASP A 52 -14.73 -4.49 1.20
CA ASP A 52 -13.95 -5.37 0.33
C ASP A 52 -13.48 -4.59 -0.89
N VAL A 53 -12.34 -3.92 -0.74
CA VAL A 53 -11.69 -3.13 -1.78
C VAL A 53 -10.26 -3.61 -1.99
N VAL A 54 -9.87 -3.78 -3.24
CA VAL A 54 -8.52 -4.25 -3.61
C VAL A 54 -7.93 -3.38 -4.71
N VAL A 55 -6.63 -3.17 -4.68
CA VAL A 55 -5.94 -2.45 -5.76
C VAL A 55 -5.83 -3.37 -6.97
N LEU A 56 -6.32 -2.91 -8.13
CA LEU A 56 -6.13 -3.59 -9.42
C LEU A 56 -4.90 -3.04 -10.15
N GLY A 57 -4.57 -1.77 -9.93
CA GLY A 57 -3.38 -1.14 -10.49
C GLY A 57 -3.26 0.32 -10.09
N SER A 58 -2.12 0.93 -10.38
CA SER A 58 -1.92 2.35 -10.18
C SER A 58 -0.96 2.92 -11.22
N GLU A 59 -1.27 4.10 -11.72
CA GLU A 59 -0.48 4.85 -12.69
C GLU A 59 -0.06 6.16 -12.04
N PHE A 60 1.24 6.27 -11.76
CA PHE A 60 1.80 7.48 -11.17
C PHE A 60 1.95 8.58 -12.23
N SER A 61 1.61 9.82 -11.86
CA SER A 61 1.89 11.02 -12.65
C SER A 61 2.24 12.19 -11.73
N GLU A 62 2.92 13.20 -12.27
CA GLU A 62 3.32 14.41 -11.51
C GLU A 62 2.11 15.18 -10.97
N ALA A 63 0.97 15.11 -11.68
CA ALA A 63 -0.30 15.72 -11.27
C ALA A 63 -1.07 14.91 -10.23
N GLY A 64 -0.72 13.64 -9.98
CA GLY A 64 -1.47 12.73 -9.13
C GLY A 64 -1.28 11.28 -9.54
N THR A 65 -1.61 10.35 -8.64
CA THR A 65 -1.56 8.91 -8.92
C THR A 65 -2.97 8.42 -9.20
N LEU A 66 -3.22 7.97 -10.42
CA LEU A 66 -4.47 7.27 -10.73
C LEU A 66 -4.39 5.87 -10.13
N VAL A 67 -5.38 5.49 -9.33
CA VAL A 67 -5.47 4.18 -8.70
C VAL A 67 -6.75 3.52 -9.16
N ARG A 68 -6.62 2.32 -9.73
CA ARG A 68 -7.74 1.45 -10.07
C ARG A 68 -8.00 0.48 -8.93
N VAL A 69 -9.24 0.43 -8.47
CA VAL A 69 -9.69 -0.36 -7.33
C VAL A 69 -10.81 -1.29 -7.78
N GLY A 70 -10.79 -2.53 -7.33
CA GLY A 70 -11.88 -3.48 -7.47
C GLY A 70 -12.70 -3.47 -6.18
N VAL A 71 -14.01 -3.34 -6.31
CA VAL A 71 -14.94 -3.30 -5.17
C VAL A 71 -15.81 -4.55 -5.15
N GLY A 72 -15.87 -5.21 -3.99
CA GLY A 72 -16.68 -6.39 -3.77
C GLY A 72 -16.17 -7.66 -4.46
N PRO A 73 -16.95 -8.76 -4.38
CA PRO A 73 -16.55 -10.07 -4.89
C PRO A 73 -16.37 -10.08 -6.41
N ASP A 74 -17.18 -9.31 -7.13
CA ASP A 74 -17.10 -9.17 -8.59
C ASP A 74 -15.98 -8.23 -9.04
N ARG A 75 -15.23 -7.63 -8.10
CA ARG A 75 -14.16 -6.67 -8.37
C ARG A 75 -14.62 -5.58 -9.32
N ALA A 76 -15.81 -5.03 -9.06
CA ALA A 76 -16.37 -3.94 -9.86
C ALA A 76 -15.30 -2.84 -9.97
N PRO A 77 -14.90 -2.44 -11.19
CA PRO A 77 -13.78 -1.52 -11.37
C PRO A 77 -14.21 -0.11 -10.99
N TRP A 78 -13.40 0.53 -10.16
CA TRP A 78 -13.48 1.92 -9.75
C TRP A 78 -12.13 2.58 -10.00
N GLN A 79 -12.14 3.90 -10.15
CA GLN A 79 -10.92 4.69 -10.15
C GLN A 79 -11.00 5.80 -9.10
N CYS A 80 -9.82 6.26 -8.68
CA CYS A 80 -9.65 7.56 -8.05
C CYS A 80 -8.28 8.14 -8.43
N ILE A 81 -8.11 9.44 -8.22
CA ILE A 81 -6.84 10.15 -8.31
C ILE A 81 -6.40 10.47 -6.88
N ALA A 82 -5.25 9.95 -6.46
CA ALA A 82 -4.66 10.22 -5.15
C ALA A 82 -3.49 11.20 -5.28
N TYR A 83 -3.47 12.21 -4.42
CA TYR A 83 -2.45 13.24 -4.39
C TYR A 83 -1.42 13.00 -3.27
N ARG A 84 -0.27 13.69 -3.35
CA ARG A 84 0.81 13.54 -2.35
C ARG A 84 0.46 14.07 -0.97
N ASP A 85 -0.54 14.95 -0.87
CA ASP A 85 -1.07 15.46 0.38
C ASP A 85 -2.05 14.47 1.07
N GLY A 86 -2.32 13.31 0.44
CA GLY A 86 -3.21 12.27 0.96
C GLY A 86 -4.69 12.48 0.61
N THR A 87 -5.01 13.55 -0.12
CA THR A 87 -6.36 13.76 -0.65
C THR A 87 -6.62 12.88 -1.87
N THR A 88 -7.90 12.68 -2.17
CA THR A 88 -8.33 11.98 -3.39
C THR A 88 -9.38 12.80 -4.14
N ALA A 89 -9.44 12.60 -5.46
CA ALA A 89 -10.44 13.17 -6.35
C ALA A 89 -10.84 12.15 -7.42
N GLY A 90 -11.88 12.48 -8.22
CA GLY A 90 -12.27 11.66 -9.37
C GLY A 90 -12.65 10.23 -9.00
N ILE A 91 -13.28 10.04 -7.84
CA ILE A 91 -13.79 8.74 -7.40
C ILE A 91 -15.02 8.41 -8.24
N GLN A 92 -14.89 7.42 -9.11
CA GLN A 92 -15.96 7.05 -10.03
C GLN A 92 -15.91 5.56 -10.38
N SER A 93 -17.08 4.98 -10.65
CA SER A 93 -17.19 3.66 -11.24
C SER A 93 -16.64 3.67 -12.67
N LEU A 94 -15.92 2.62 -13.03
CA LEU A 94 -15.48 2.33 -14.40
C LEU A 94 -16.40 1.31 -15.08
N VAL A 95 -17.43 0.81 -14.38
CA VAL A 95 -18.52 0.06 -15.00
C VAL A 95 -19.34 1.06 -15.79
N ASP A 96 -19.10 1.08 -17.10
CA ASP A 96 -19.94 1.60 -18.18
C ASP A 96 -21.18 2.39 -17.72
N GLU A 97 -21.03 3.70 -17.48
CA GLU A 97 -22.14 4.67 -17.41
C GLU A 97 -22.71 4.93 -18.83
N GLY A 98 -22.85 3.87 -19.64
CA GLY A 98 -22.87 3.93 -21.10
C GLY A 98 -23.85 2.97 -21.77
N PHE A 99 -24.98 2.66 -21.13
CA PHE A 99 -26.19 2.30 -21.87
C PHE A 99 -27.11 3.53 -21.88
N LEU A 100 -26.99 4.34 -22.94
CA LEU A 100 -27.96 5.39 -23.29
C LEU A 100 -29.18 4.76 -23.97
#